data_AF-A0A0P1BP94-F1
#
_entry.id   AF-A0A0P1BP94-F1
#
_cell.length_a   1.000
_cell.length_b   1.000
_cell.length_c   1.000
_cell.angle_alpha   90.00
_cell.angle_beta   90.00
_cell.angle_gamma   90.00
#
_symmetry.space_group_name_H-M   'P 1'
#
loop_
_entity.id
_entity.type
_entity.pdbx_description
1 polymer ?
#
loop_
_entity_poly.entity_id
_entity_poly.type
_entity_poly.pdbx_seq_one_letter_code
_entity_poly.pdbx_strand_id
1 'polypeptide(L)'
;MRSGLSEAAQRSSNASRRLALHADCPVSSPPIKFPSDSSQSQTRGEKAPERASSYKEELESDLGTLHLGFQLCLARLSVVVLSSAHIGSVAFADQVLFDEDLSHYRTKDGCYVWRPSEHQADHPGPTTAAAQGVTSVTPVAMIVDALDILLDRLANKISMDHVQSIGVCAESDWPVYLSGRAEKVLHDLRPTVGLHVQLTVPDFFSAPFISNINDSSTLDEMRMIEAALEAKMKGAMMNGSTLISAPSAMPSSEFGVHSNLFGTEVAKAMNRKRCQAIRQAAAQKNGAAPSFSGWACQLAKLRNGKGVGMEGRSAAILDIKKVWSNTGRMITAGSLICAVLTNKMPSFNHTEAAMTGLYDPEAREWDQQMLDICSSGEGQVLRQKLGDIAHLDACATPAGSWLCQKYGVQQSCVIGPSLPSSVVAYMGMLPGPRDGGISLSVHDTMIIPLRSKVKAPGHSLLPNPLHELSSQSTDVVDTRAQPWLALSRWQDAGLARKIVKDVYCSGLWSAFGKLVNAVGVGGSHALDNKLFTVSGGQVSALNLDLQRRKIVC
;
A
#
# COMPACT_ATOMS: atom_id res chain seq x y z
N MET A 1 28.75 18.35 -41.51
CA MET A 1 27.55 19.05 -41.02
C MET A 1 26.98 18.24 -39.86
N ARG A 2 27.29 18.68 -38.64
CA ARG A 2 26.73 18.23 -37.37
C ARG A 2 25.84 19.37 -36.85
N SER A 3 24.61 19.07 -36.47
CA SER A 3 23.80 19.77 -35.44
C SER A 3 22.42 19.08 -35.42
N GLY A 4 21.73 18.83 -34.31
CA GLY A 4 22.06 18.94 -32.90
C GLY A 4 21.07 18.05 -32.15
N LEU A 5 21.58 17.07 -31.39
CA LEU A 5 20.80 16.40 -30.37
C LEU A 5 20.79 17.32 -29.14
N SER A 6 19.61 17.51 -28.54
CA SER A 6 19.46 18.25 -27.29
C SER A 6 20.38 17.66 -26.21
N GLU A 7 21.17 18.53 -25.54
CA GLU A 7 22.10 18.15 -24.46
C GLU A 7 21.44 17.33 -23.35
N ALA A 8 20.12 17.45 -23.14
CA ALA A 8 19.39 16.67 -22.14
C ALA A 8 19.29 15.18 -22.50
N ALA A 9 19.08 14.85 -23.78
CA ALA A 9 18.99 13.47 -24.26
C ALA A 9 20.35 12.74 -24.23
N GLN A 10 21.43 13.50 -24.42
CA GLN A 10 22.80 12.96 -24.36
C GLN A 10 23.29 12.76 -22.91
N ARG A 11 22.83 13.57 -21.95
CA ARG A 11 23.13 13.39 -20.53
C ARG A 11 22.42 12.17 -19.92
N SER A 12 21.15 11.92 -20.29
CA SER A 12 20.41 10.71 -19.86
C SER A 12 21.04 9.41 -20.40
N SER A 13 21.38 9.36 -21.69
CA SER A 13 22.01 8.20 -22.32
C SER A 13 23.39 7.85 -21.72
N ASN A 14 24.17 8.87 -21.33
CA ASN A 14 25.48 8.66 -20.71
C ASN A 14 25.38 8.27 -19.22
N ALA A 15 24.34 8.68 -18.50
CA ALA A 15 24.07 8.24 -17.13
C ALA A 15 23.66 6.75 -17.09
N SER A 16 22.76 6.32 -17.98
CA SER A 16 22.34 4.91 -18.10
C SER A 16 23.50 3.99 -18.52
N ARG A 17 24.45 4.49 -19.35
CA ARG A 17 25.65 3.71 -19.73
C ARG A 17 26.73 3.64 -18.65
N ARG A 18 26.87 4.64 -17.79
CA ARG A 18 27.83 4.61 -16.66
C ARG A 18 27.38 3.68 -15.53
N LEU A 19 26.07 3.49 -15.35
CA LEU A 19 25.53 2.51 -14.39
C LEU A 19 25.62 1.05 -14.86
N ALA A 20 25.75 0.80 -16.17
CA ALA A 20 25.78 -0.55 -16.74
C ALA A 20 27.18 -1.20 -16.83
N LEU A 21 28.27 -0.46 -16.53
CA LEU A 21 29.65 -0.92 -16.75
C LEU A 21 30.41 -1.37 -15.48
N HIS A 22 29.73 -1.50 -14.34
CA HIS A 22 30.30 -2.12 -13.13
C HIS A 22 29.48 -3.33 -12.71
N ALA A 23 29.44 -4.34 -13.57
CA ALA A 23 28.91 -5.67 -13.26
C ALA A 23 30.07 -6.64 -13.02
N ASP A 24 30.83 -6.42 -11.95
CA ASP A 24 31.75 -7.41 -11.35
C ASP A 24 32.15 -6.92 -9.94
N CYS A 25 31.25 -7.07 -8.97
CA CYS A 25 31.57 -7.08 -7.54
C CYS A 25 30.35 -7.59 -6.73
N PRO A 26 30.55 -8.30 -5.61
CA PRO A 26 29.50 -9.07 -4.95
C PRO A 26 28.43 -8.14 -4.34
N VAL A 27 27.17 -8.51 -4.54
CA VAL A 27 25.98 -7.85 -4.00
C VAL A 27 25.98 -7.96 -2.48
N SER A 28 26.60 -6.99 -1.82
CA SER A 28 26.21 -6.51 -0.50
C SER A 28 26.08 -5.00 -0.59
N SER A 29 24.86 -4.51 -0.78
CA SER A 29 24.57 -3.10 -0.48
C SER A 29 24.99 -2.87 0.97
N PRO A 30 25.84 -1.87 1.29
CA PRO A 30 26.12 -1.59 2.69
C PRO A 30 24.80 -1.16 3.34
N PRO A 31 24.51 -1.58 4.58
CA PRO A 31 23.42 -0.96 5.32
C PRO A 31 23.69 0.55 5.38
N ILE A 32 22.65 1.36 5.15
CA ILE A 32 22.70 2.78 5.49
C ILE A 32 23.07 2.83 6.97
N LYS A 33 24.25 3.36 7.28
CA LYS A 33 24.73 3.45 8.66
C LYS A 33 23.89 4.51 9.37
N PHE A 34 22.96 4.05 10.21
CA PHE A 34 22.30 4.88 11.19
C PHE A 34 23.28 5.18 12.34
N PRO A 35 23.34 6.40 12.88
CA PRO A 35 24.12 6.69 14.08
C PRO A 35 23.55 5.87 15.25
N SER A 36 24.38 5.04 15.88
CA SER A 36 24.03 4.30 17.09
C SER A 36 24.38 5.13 18.33
N ASP A 37 23.38 5.67 19.04
CA ASP A 37 23.61 6.31 20.34
C ASP A 37 23.64 5.23 21.45
N SER A 38 24.83 4.75 21.77
CA SER A 38 25.08 4.01 23.02
C SER A 38 25.62 4.97 24.08
N SER A 39 24.74 5.44 24.96
CA SER A 39 25.11 6.21 26.14
C SER A 39 25.65 5.28 27.24
N GLN A 40 26.97 5.20 27.39
CA GLN A 40 27.58 4.76 28.64
C GLN A 40 27.92 5.97 29.50
N SER A 41 27.44 5.94 30.75
CA SER A 41 27.70 6.96 31.75
C SER A 41 29.15 6.97 32.18
N GLN A 42 29.83 8.12 32.07
CA GLN A 42 30.95 8.44 32.93
C GLN A 42 30.85 9.90 33.39
N THR A 43 30.83 10.06 34.70
CA THR A 43 30.88 11.31 35.44
C THR A 43 32.32 11.83 35.50
N ARG A 44 32.57 13.04 34.99
CA ARG A 44 33.52 13.99 35.58
C ARG A 44 33.36 15.36 34.96
N GLY A 45 33.25 16.38 35.81
CA GLY A 45 32.98 17.75 35.38
C GLY A 45 34.17 18.40 34.70
N GLU A 46 33.87 19.17 33.66
CA GLU A 46 34.70 20.26 33.14
C GLU A 46 33.82 21.17 32.25
N LYS A 47 34.18 22.46 32.21
CA LYS A 47 33.40 23.59 31.71
C LYS A 47 32.85 23.39 30.28
N ALA A 48 31.61 23.82 30.07
CA ALA A 48 30.93 23.87 28.77
C ALA A 48 31.67 24.79 27.77
N PRO A 49 31.88 24.39 26.50
CA PRO A 49 32.30 25.31 25.46
C PRO A 49 31.10 25.80 24.64
N GLU A 50 31.05 27.11 24.39
CA GLU A 50 30.11 27.85 23.53
C GLU A 50 30.24 27.53 22.02
N ARG A 51 30.60 26.29 21.64
CA ARG A 51 30.94 25.93 20.24
C ARG A 51 29.87 25.14 19.49
N ALA A 52 28.79 24.69 20.13
CA ALA A 52 27.77 23.88 19.46
C ALA A 52 26.92 24.66 18.45
N SER A 53 26.80 25.99 18.59
CA SER A 53 26.05 26.83 17.64
C SER A 53 26.81 27.06 16.33
N SER A 54 28.14 27.24 16.37
CA SER A 54 28.90 27.56 15.15
C SER A 54 29.04 26.37 14.20
N TYR A 55 29.05 25.13 14.71
CA TYR A 55 29.07 23.93 13.85
C TYR A 55 27.73 23.65 13.17
N LYS A 56 26.62 24.14 13.73
CA LYS A 56 25.30 24.06 13.10
C LYS A 56 25.22 25.05 11.93
N GLU A 57 25.64 26.30 12.16
CA GLU A 57 25.63 27.36 11.15
C GLU A 57 26.55 27.05 9.94
N GLU A 58 27.73 26.43 10.16
CA GLU A 58 28.65 26.06 9.06
C GLU A 58 28.15 24.89 8.20
N LEU A 59 27.32 23.98 8.73
CA LEU A 59 26.67 22.92 7.95
C LEU A 59 25.39 23.42 7.25
N GLU A 60 24.73 24.41 7.84
CA GLU A 60 23.44 24.97 7.40
C GLU A 60 23.55 25.87 6.16
N SER A 61 24.67 26.59 5.97
CA SER A 61 24.85 27.47 4.80
C SER A 61 25.04 26.74 3.47
N ASP A 62 25.29 25.43 3.48
CA ASP A 62 25.71 24.65 2.31
C ASP A 62 24.65 23.67 1.78
N LEU A 63 23.52 23.52 2.48
CA LEU A 63 22.49 22.52 2.14
C LEU A 63 21.43 23.01 1.13
N GLY A 64 21.42 24.29 0.77
CA GLY A 64 20.45 24.85 -0.17
C GLY A 64 19.00 24.57 0.23
N THR A 65 18.16 24.29 -0.76
CA THR A 65 16.73 23.97 -0.54
C THR A 65 16.55 22.50 -0.19
N LEU A 66 15.63 22.22 0.73
CA LEU A 66 15.38 20.88 1.25
C LEU A 66 14.06 20.31 0.73
N HIS A 67 14.06 19.00 0.50
CA HIS A 67 12.89 18.22 0.10
C HIS A 67 12.76 17.01 1.00
N LEU A 68 11.59 16.83 1.63
CA LEU A 68 11.32 15.72 2.54
C LEU A 68 10.50 14.64 1.83
N GLY A 69 10.82 13.38 2.08
CA GLY A 69 10.04 12.23 1.63
C GLY A 69 9.70 11.32 2.79
N PHE A 70 8.42 11.26 3.18
CA PHE A 70 7.92 10.36 4.19
C PHE A 70 7.47 9.02 3.58
N GLN A 71 7.81 7.93 4.25
CA GLN A 71 7.36 6.58 3.90
C GLN A 71 6.74 5.90 5.11
N LEU A 72 5.45 5.59 5.02
CA LEU A 72 4.73 4.78 5.98
C LEU A 72 4.73 3.30 5.58
N CYS A 73 5.26 2.45 6.46
CA CYS A 73 5.28 0.99 6.34
C CYS A 73 4.58 0.36 7.55
N LEU A 74 4.35 -0.95 7.52
CA LEU A 74 3.65 -1.65 8.61
C LEU A 74 4.34 -1.51 9.98
N ALA A 75 5.67 -1.54 10.00
CA ALA A 75 6.45 -1.53 11.23
C ALA A 75 7.18 -0.20 11.53
N ARG A 76 7.05 0.81 10.65
CA ARG A 76 7.80 2.07 10.79
C ARG A 76 7.22 3.23 9.99
N LEU A 77 7.53 4.44 10.45
CA LEU A 77 7.48 5.66 9.65
C LEU A 77 8.91 6.16 9.43
N SER A 78 9.29 6.47 8.19
CA SER A 78 10.62 6.94 7.85
C SER A 78 10.56 8.26 7.08
N VAL A 79 11.64 9.03 7.16
CA VAL A 79 11.83 10.26 6.39
C VAL A 79 13.21 10.28 5.74
N VAL A 80 13.26 10.77 4.51
CA VAL A 80 14.49 11.06 3.78
C VAL A 80 14.49 12.55 3.43
N VAL A 81 15.63 13.20 3.63
CA VAL A 81 15.86 14.61 3.30
C VAL A 81 16.83 14.67 2.13
N LEU A 82 16.39 15.31 1.06
CA LEU A 82 17.19 15.60 -0.12
C LEU A 82 17.54 17.09 -0.13
N SER A 83 18.76 17.39 -0.55
CA SER A 83 19.26 18.76 -0.70
C SER A 83 19.46 19.07 -2.18
N SER A 84 19.05 20.26 -2.61
CA SER A 84 19.33 20.74 -3.97
C SER A 84 20.82 21.06 -4.21
N ALA A 85 21.60 21.30 -3.16
CA ALA A 85 23.04 21.46 -3.25
C ALA A 85 23.76 20.14 -3.59
N HIS A 86 23.15 18.99 -3.21
CA HIS A 86 23.74 17.66 -3.41
C HIS A 86 22.76 16.70 -4.09
N ILE A 87 22.37 17.05 -5.33
CA ILE A 87 21.51 16.24 -6.19
C ILE A 87 22.05 14.80 -6.29
N GLY A 88 21.19 13.83 -5.98
CA GLY A 88 21.53 12.40 -6.07
C GLY A 88 22.09 11.80 -4.79
N SER A 89 22.17 12.57 -3.70
CA SER A 89 22.55 12.05 -2.37
C SER A 89 21.50 12.39 -1.31
N VAL A 90 21.41 11.52 -0.32
CA VAL A 90 20.56 11.73 0.86
C VAL A 90 21.35 12.61 1.84
N ALA A 91 20.82 13.79 2.15
CA ALA A 91 21.42 14.69 3.14
C ALA A 91 21.22 14.16 4.56
N PHE A 92 20.03 13.63 4.84
CA PHE A 92 19.66 13.08 6.13
C PHE A 92 18.57 12.03 5.96
N ALA A 93 18.54 11.01 6.82
CA ALA A 93 17.44 10.07 6.92
C ALA A 93 17.24 9.66 8.37
N ASP A 94 15.98 9.49 8.77
CA ASP A 94 15.60 9.08 10.11
C ASP A 94 14.33 8.23 10.05
N GLN A 95 14.05 7.51 11.12
CA GLN A 95 12.87 6.66 11.22
C GLN A 95 12.42 6.50 12.67
N VAL A 96 11.12 6.22 12.82
CA VAL A 96 10.52 5.72 14.05
C VAL A 96 10.12 4.27 13.80
N LEU A 97 10.74 3.35 14.53
CA LEU A 97 10.40 1.93 14.54
C LEU A 97 9.30 1.72 15.57
N PHE A 98 8.13 1.28 15.13
CA PHE A 98 6.94 1.28 15.98
C PHE A 98 7.09 0.43 17.24
N ASP A 99 7.65 -0.78 17.13
CA ASP A 99 7.79 -1.66 18.29
C ASP A 99 8.88 -1.19 19.27
N GLU A 100 9.89 -0.46 18.78
CA GLU A 100 11.04 -0.01 19.58
C GLU A 100 10.77 1.36 20.21
N ASP A 101 10.53 2.38 19.37
CA ASP A 101 10.33 3.77 19.78
C ASP A 101 8.96 4.00 20.43
N LEU A 102 7.95 3.19 20.08
CA LEU A 102 6.57 3.30 20.56
C LEU A 102 6.12 2.04 21.31
N SER A 103 7.04 1.40 22.04
CA SER A 103 6.84 0.13 22.76
C SER A 103 5.65 0.10 23.73
N HIS A 104 5.16 1.26 24.17
CA HIS A 104 3.97 1.37 25.01
C HIS A 104 2.68 0.91 24.30
N TYR A 105 2.63 0.93 22.96
CA TYR A 105 1.55 0.31 22.19
C TYR A 105 1.61 -1.22 22.22
N ARG A 106 2.75 -1.84 22.55
CA ARG A 106 2.91 -3.31 22.63
C ARG A 106 2.50 -4.03 21.34
N THR A 107 2.74 -3.41 20.19
CA THR A 107 2.58 -4.04 18.89
C THR A 107 3.66 -5.07 18.64
N LYS A 108 3.43 -5.92 17.64
CA LYS A 108 4.45 -6.76 17.04
C LYS A 108 4.44 -6.56 15.53
N ASP A 109 5.59 -6.24 14.98
CA ASP A 109 5.76 -5.78 13.60
C ASP A 109 4.80 -4.62 13.27
N GLY A 110 4.55 -3.73 14.25
CA GLY A 110 3.63 -2.59 14.13
C GLY A 110 2.14 -2.92 14.06
N CYS A 111 1.75 -4.15 14.40
CA CYS A 111 0.35 -4.57 14.36
C CYS A 111 -0.07 -5.40 15.59
N TYR A 112 -1.39 -5.51 15.78
CA TYR A 112 -2.02 -6.55 16.59
C TYR A 112 -2.58 -7.62 15.68
N VAL A 113 -2.26 -8.87 15.98
CA VAL A 113 -2.69 -10.03 15.21
C VAL A 113 -3.54 -10.93 16.10
N TRP A 114 -4.74 -11.26 15.63
CA TRP A 114 -5.63 -12.20 16.30
C TRP A 114 -5.88 -13.41 15.40
N ARG A 115 -5.67 -14.61 15.96
CA ARG A 115 -5.89 -15.89 15.29
C ARG A 115 -6.96 -16.68 16.04
N PRO A 116 -8.09 -17.04 15.39
CA PRO A 116 -9.16 -17.82 16.00
C PRO A 116 -8.71 -19.15 16.62
N SER A 117 -7.69 -19.81 16.04
CA SER A 117 -7.19 -21.10 16.51
C SER A 117 -6.43 -21.05 17.84
N GLU A 118 -5.90 -19.90 18.24
CA GLU A 118 -5.11 -19.75 19.48
C GLU A 118 -5.98 -19.57 20.74
N HIS A 119 -7.29 -19.37 20.61
CA HIS A 119 -8.22 -19.15 21.74
C HIS A 119 -9.20 -20.32 21.99
N GLN A 120 -9.11 -21.41 21.23
CA GLN A 120 -9.97 -22.59 21.39
C GLN A 120 -9.54 -23.56 22.49
N ALA A 121 -8.46 -23.28 23.23
CA ALA A 121 -7.95 -24.19 24.26
C ALA A 121 -8.93 -24.43 25.44
N ASP A 122 -9.88 -23.51 25.69
CA ASP A 122 -10.75 -23.60 26.88
C ASP A 122 -12.20 -24.05 26.60
N HIS A 123 -12.69 -24.05 25.35
CA HIS A 123 -14.04 -24.52 25.02
C HIS A 123 -14.13 -25.15 23.60
N PRO A 124 -14.28 -26.48 23.47
CA PRO A 124 -14.43 -27.15 22.18
C PRO A 124 -15.88 -27.05 21.70
N GLY A 125 -16.27 -25.91 21.14
CA GLY A 125 -17.49 -25.78 20.33
C GLY A 125 -17.28 -26.37 18.92
N PRO A 126 -18.34 -26.75 18.20
CA PRO A 126 -18.22 -27.46 16.93
C PRO A 126 -17.50 -26.61 15.87
N THR A 127 -16.34 -27.11 15.45
CA THR A 127 -15.54 -26.78 14.25
C THR A 127 -16.14 -25.78 13.26
N THR A 128 -16.01 -24.49 13.54
CA THR A 128 -16.10 -23.39 12.54
C THR A 128 -14.91 -22.44 12.58
N ALA A 129 -14.03 -22.53 13.60
CA ALA A 129 -12.87 -21.64 13.76
C ALA A 129 -11.80 -21.77 12.66
N ALA A 130 -11.68 -22.93 12.00
CA ALA A 130 -10.75 -23.13 10.89
C ALA A 130 -11.08 -22.30 9.63
N ALA A 131 -12.26 -21.67 9.58
CA ALA A 131 -12.71 -20.86 8.45
C ALA A 131 -12.58 -19.34 8.68
N GLN A 132 -12.25 -18.90 9.91
CA GLN A 132 -12.07 -17.49 10.21
C GLN A 132 -10.61 -17.11 9.94
N GLY A 133 -10.37 -16.23 8.98
CA GLY A 133 -9.03 -15.76 8.63
C GLY A 133 -8.38 -14.95 9.76
N VAL A 134 -7.13 -14.54 9.55
CA VAL A 134 -6.36 -13.76 10.53
C VAL A 134 -6.87 -12.32 10.53
N THR A 135 -7.18 -11.80 11.72
CA THR A 135 -7.45 -10.35 11.88
C THR A 135 -6.13 -9.66 12.20
N SER A 136 -5.80 -8.62 11.45
CA SER A 136 -4.55 -7.87 11.62
C SER A 136 -4.82 -6.38 11.53
N VAL A 137 -4.53 -5.65 12.60
CA VAL A 137 -4.85 -4.22 12.72
C VAL A 137 -3.70 -3.38 13.24
N THR A 138 -3.72 -2.10 12.88
CA THR A 138 -2.72 -1.10 13.26
C THR A 138 -3.40 0.03 14.05
N PRO A 139 -2.86 0.46 15.21
CA PRO A 139 -3.37 1.63 15.92
C PRO A 139 -3.13 2.92 15.15
N VAL A 140 -4.18 3.72 14.91
CA VAL A 140 -4.03 5.00 14.17
C VAL A 140 -3.25 6.03 14.98
N ALA A 141 -3.40 6.02 16.31
CA ALA A 141 -2.67 6.92 17.20
C ALA A 141 -1.15 6.69 17.14
N MET A 142 -0.72 5.46 16.89
CA MET A 142 0.71 5.12 16.75
C MET A 142 1.33 5.78 15.51
N ILE A 143 0.58 5.89 14.41
CA ILE A 143 1.02 6.61 13.20
C ILE A 143 1.17 8.11 13.51
N VAL A 144 0.25 8.67 14.29
CA VAL A 144 0.27 10.08 14.70
C VAL A 144 1.47 10.36 15.63
N ASP A 145 1.70 9.51 16.64
CA ASP A 145 2.85 9.64 17.55
C ASP A 145 4.18 9.55 16.78
N ALA A 146 4.28 8.61 15.85
CA ALA A 146 5.47 8.47 15.03
C ALA A 146 5.74 9.73 14.19
N LEU A 147 4.69 10.35 13.64
CA LEU A 147 4.82 11.60 12.88
C LEU A 147 5.27 12.76 13.77
N ASP A 148 4.70 12.89 14.97
CA ASP A 148 5.10 13.90 15.94
C ASP A 148 6.59 13.76 16.30
N ILE A 149 7.03 12.56 16.69
CA ILE A 149 8.42 12.28 17.05
C ILE A 149 9.36 12.59 15.89
N LEU A 150 9.00 12.16 14.67
CA LEU A 150 9.87 12.32 13.51
C LEU A 150 10.00 13.78 13.08
N LEU A 151 8.91 14.56 13.17
CA LEU A 151 8.96 16.01 12.93
C LEU A 151 9.76 16.75 13.99
N ASP A 152 9.62 16.40 15.28
CA ASP A 152 10.43 16.95 16.36
C ASP A 152 11.93 16.63 16.16
N ARG A 153 12.26 15.39 15.79
CA ARG A 153 13.65 14.99 15.47
C ARG A 153 14.19 15.77 14.27
N LEU A 154 13.41 15.92 13.20
CA LEU A 154 13.79 16.71 12.03
C LEU A 154 14.06 18.17 12.37
N ALA A 155 13.15 18.83 13.08
CA ALA A 155 13.30 20.24 13.45
C ALA A 155 14.53 20.52 14.32
N ASN A 156 15.00 19.51 15.07
CA ASN A 156 16.24 19.62 15.82
C ASN A 156 17.50 19.47 14.94
N LYS A 157 17.38 18.83 13.77
CA LYS A 157 18.50 18.46 12.88
C LYS A 157 18.63 19.35 11.66
N ILE A 158 17.55 19.92 11.13
CA ILE A 158 17.55 20.74 9.92
C ILE A 158 16.75 22.04 10.10
N SER A 159 17.09 23.05 9.31
CA SER A 159 16.34 24.30 9.22
C SER A 159 15.06 24.06 8.41
N MET A 160 13.92 24.02 9.11
CA MET A 160 12.62 23.66 8.54
C MET A 160 12.07 24.72 7.58
N ASP A 161 12.54 25.96 7.68
CA ASP A 161 12.19 27.06 6.77
C ASP A 161 12.82 26.91 5.37
N HIS A 162 13.86 26.10 5.22
CA HIS A 162 14.44 25.74 3.91
C HIS A 162 13.69 24.60 3.19
N VAL A 163 12.69 23.98 3.84
CA VAL A 163 11.90 22.90 3.24
C VAL A 163 10.94 23.48 2.19
N GLN A 164 11.14 23.10 0.93
CA GLN A 164 10.33 23.56 -0.19
C GLN A 164 9.27 22.57 -0.64
N SER A 165 9.48 21.28 -0.40
CA SER A 165 8.44 20.28 -0.67
C SER A 165 8.51 19.09 0.26
N ILE A 166 7.34 18.49 0.47
CA ILE A 166 7.17 17.26 1.25
C ILE A 166 6.36 16.27 0.42
N GLY A 167 6.94 15.11 0.12
CA GLY A 167 6.25 13.97 -0.48
C GLY A 167 5.89 12.93 0.59
N VAL A 168 4.79 12.20 0.37
CA VAL A 168 4.33 11.14 1.27
C VAL A 168 4.02 9.89 0.46
N CYS A 169 4.44 8.73 0.95
CA CYS A 169 4.01 7.45 0.40
C CYS A 169 3.69 6.42 1.49
N ALA A 170 2.85 5.44 1.17
CA ALA A 170 2.47 4.37 2.10
C ALA A 170 2.48 3.00 1.42
N GLU A 171 2.95 1.95 2.11
CA GLU A 171 3.05 0.57 1.60
C GLU A 171 1.70 -0.06 1.22
N SER A 172 0.65 0.45 1.84
CA SER A 172 -0.70 0.01 1.59
C SER A 172 -1.67 1.14 1.91
N ASP A 173 -2.69 1.26 1.08
CA ASP A 173 -3.78 2.20 1.28
C ASP A 173 -4.70 1.68 2.38
N TRP A 174 -4.26 1.69 3.64
CA TRP A 174 -5.14 1.28 4.74
C TRP A 174 -6.26 2.30 4.93
N PRO A 175 -7.52 1.86 5.08
CA PRO A 175 -8.63 2.77 5.30
C PRO A 175 -8.55 3.37 6.70
N VAL A 176 -8.46 4.70 6.77
CA VAL A 176 -8.57 5.47 8.01
C VAL A 176 -9.97 6.08 8.09
N TYR A 177 -10.64 5.84 9.22
CA TYR A 177 -12.01 6.28 9.46
C TYR A 177 -12.01 7.54 10.34
N LEU A 178 -12.38 8.67 9.75
CA LEU A 178 -12.40 9.96 10.41
C LEU A 178 -13.82 10.33 10.83
N SER A 179 -13.95 10.91 12.02
CA SER A 179 -15.22 11.34 12.57
C SER A 179 -15.82 12.49 11.74
N GLY A 180 -17.11 12.77 11.90
CA GLY A 180 -17.75 13.96 11.33
C GLY A 180 -17.17 15.31 11.81
N ARG A 181 -16.34 15.32 12.87
CA ARG A 181 -15.66 16.53 13.39
C ARG A 181 -14.22 16.67 12.90
N ALA A 182 -13.69 15.70 12.16
CA ALA A 182 -12.26 15.63 11.84
C ALA A 182 -11.72 16.87 11.13
N GLU A 183 -12.46 17.42 10.17
CA GLU A 183 -12.06 18.63 9.45
C GLU A 183 -11.94 19.85 10.36
N LYS A 184 -12.87 20.00 11.32
CA LYS A 184 -12.79 21.05 12.33
C LYS A 184 -11.58 20.85 13.26
N VAL A 185 -11.31 19.62 13.69
CA VAL A 185 -10.13 19.31 14.51
C VAL A 185 -8.83 19.66 13.77
N LEU A 186 -8.73 19.35 12.47
CA LEU A 186 -7.56 19.70 11.64
C LEU A 186 -7.37 21.21 11.56
N HIS A 187 -8.46 21.95 11.33
CA HIS A 187 -8.42 23.41 11.28
C HIS A 187 -7.98 24.03 12.62
N ASP A 188 -8.42 23.46 13.74
CA ASP A 188 -8.20 23.98 15.08
C ASP A 188 -6.93 23.42 15.77
N LEU A 189 -6.03 22.76 15.01
CA LEU A 189 -4.78 22.20 15.55
C LEU A 189 -3.89 23.29 16.18
N ARG A 190 -3.48 23.06 17.42
CA ARG A 190 -2.63 23.99 18.19
C ARG A 190 -1.16 23.57 18.12
N PRO A 191 -0.22 24.49 17.79
CA PRO A 191 1.21 24.17 17.67
C PRO A 191 1.88 23.86 19.01
N THR A 192 1.31 24.31 20.12
CA THR A 192 1.86 24.12 21.48
C THR A 192 1.47 22.79 22.14
N VAL A 193 0.68 21.96 21.46
CA VAL A 193 0.17 20.69 21.98
C VAL A 193 0.55 19.57 21.01
N GLY A 194 0.94 18.40 21.53
CA GLY A 194 1.21 17.22 20.71
C GLY A 194 -0.03 16.79 19.91
N LEU A 195 0.17 16.25 18.72
CA LEU A 195 -0.90 15.76 17.85
C LEU A 195 -1.69 14.65 18.51
N HIS A 196 -1.05 13.73 19.24
CA HIS A 196 -1.73 12.59 19.88
C HIS A 196 -2.80 13.00 20.91
N VAL A 197 -2.62 14.15 21.56
CA VAL A 197 -3.60 14.72 22.51
C VAL A 197 -4.79 15.35 21.78
N GLN A 198 -4.59 15.78 20.52
CA GLN A 198 -5.59 16.52 19.73
C GLN A 198 -6.36 15.60 18.78
N LEU A 199 -5.69 14.59 18.21
CA LEU A 199 -6.22 13.66 17.23
C LEU A 199 -6.75 12.39 17.92
N THR A 200 -7.81 12.55 18.72
CA THR A 200 -8.33 11.47 19.58
C THR A 200 -9.49 10.70 18.97
N VAL A 201 -9.86 9.59 19.62
CA VAL A 201 -11.13 8.88 19.38
C VAL A 201 -12.11 9.28 20.48
N PRO A 202 -13.37 9.67 20.19
CA PRO A 202 -14.03 9.65 18.88
C PRO A 202 -13.99 11.00 18.13
N ASP A 203 -13.23 11.98 18.62
CA ASP A 203 -13.31 13.36 18.14
C ASP A 203 -12.71 13.55 16.76
N PHE A 204 -11.57 12.93 16.47
CA PHE A 204 -10.92 12.96 15.18
C PHE A 204 -11.08 11.65 14.41
N PHE A 205 -10.80 10.52 15.07
CA PHE A 205 -10.97 9.18 14.49
C PHE A 205 -12.29 8.57 14.95
N SER A 206 -13.03 7.90 14.06
CA SER A 206 -14.21 7.11 14.46
C SER A 206 -13.84 5.69 14.91
N ALA A 207 -12.64 5.21 14.56
CA ALA A 207 -12.09 3.91 14.99
C ALA A 207 -10.63 4.06 15.45
N PRO A 208 -10.22 3.43 16.57
CA PRO A 208 -8.83 3.48 17.06
C PRO A 208 -7.87 2.57 16.28
N PHE A 209 -8.41 1.61 15.52
CA PHE A 209 -7.66 0.61 14.79
C PHE A 209 -8.12 0.57 13.35
N ILE A 210 -7.19 0.33 12.44
CA ILE A 210 -7.42 0.15 11.00
C ILE A 210 -6.90 -1.20 10.57
N SER A 211 -7.58 -1.86 9.63
CA SER A 211 -7.08 -3.10 9.04
C SER A 211 -5.86 -2.84 8.17
N ASN A 212 -4.96 -3.81 8.13
CA ASN A 212 -3.75 -3.73 7.33
C ASN A 212 -3.65 -4.85 6.30
N ILE A 213 -2.53 -4.87 5.55
CA ILE A 213 -2.32 -5.79 4.42
C ILE A 213 -2.34 -7.27 4.83
N ASN A 214 -2.07 -7.57 6.10
CA ASN A 214 -2.04 -8.94 6.64
C ASN A 214 -3.43 -9.41 7.11
N ASP A 215 -4.46 -8.57 7.03
CA ASP A 215 -5.82 -8.95 7.39
C ASP A 215 -6.44 -9.86 6.32
N SER A 216 -6.79 -11.07 6.72
CA SER A 216 -7.44 -12.10 5.90
C SER A 216 -8.83 -12.49 6.43
N SER A 217 -9.39 -11.68 7.33
CA SER A 217 -10.58 -12.02 8.13
C SER A 217 -11.92 -11.83 7.40
N THR A 218 -11.89 -11.38 6.13
CA THR A 218 -13.07 -10.94 5.37
C THR A 218 -13.56 -11.95 4.33
N LEU A 219 -13.40 -13.25 4.61
CA LEU A 219 -13.81 -14.31 3.68
C LEU A 219 -15.32 -14.26 3.37
N ASP A 220 -16.15 -13.98 4.36
CA ASP A 220 -17.59 -13.88 4.19
C ASP A 220 -17.96 -12.68 3.33
N GLU A 221 -17.34 -11.52 3.59
CA GLU A 221 -17.55 -10.30 2.82
C GLU A 221 -17.09 -10.46 1.36
N MET A 222 -15.96 -11.12 1.13
CA MET A 222 -15.50 -11.43 -0.23
C MET A 222 -16.51 -12.31 -0.97
N ARG A 223 -17.06 -13.35 -0.33
CA ARG A 223 -18.11 -14.21 -0.93
C ARG A 223 -19.40 -13.44 -1.20
N MET A 224 -19.78 -12.55 -0.29
CA MET A 224 -20.94 -11.68 -0.47
C MET A 224 -20.76 -10.78 -1.69
N ILE A 225 -19.60 -10.14 -1.82
CA ILE A 225 -19.26 -9.30 -2.97
C ILE A 225 -19.28 -10.11 -4.27
N GLU A 226 -18.63 -11.28 -4.28
CA GLU A 226 -18.63 -12.18 -5.46
C GLU A 226 -20.05 -12.58 -5.87
N ALA A 227 -20.91 -12.94 -4.91
CA ALA A 227 -22.30 -13.30 -5.18
C ALA A 227 -23.11 -12.11 -5.73
N ALA A 228 -22.92 -10.91 -5.19
CA ALA A 228 -23.59 -9.69 -5.65
C ALA A 228 -23.15 -9.30 -7.07
N LEU A 229 -21.86 -9.43 -7.37
CA LEU A 229 -21.32 -9.21 -8.71
C LEU A 229 -21.92 -10.20 -9.71
N GLU A 230 -21.95 -11.48 -9.34
CA GLU A 230 -22.52 -12.52 -10.20
C GLU A 230 -24.02 -12.33 -10.47
N ALA A 231 -24.79 -11.98 -9.44
CA ALA A 231 -26.22 -11.69 -9.58
C ALA A 231 -26.45 -10.60 -10.64
N LYS A 232 -25.65 -9.54 -10.58
CA LYS A 232 -25.71 -8.42 -11.50
C LYS A 232 -25.24 -8.79 -12.91
N MET A 233 -24.20 -9.63 -13.04
CA MET A 233 -23.77 -10.19 -14.34
C MET A 233 -24.88 -11.01 -15.01
N LYS A 234 -25.72 -11.69 -14.23
CA LYS A 234 -26.87 -12.48 -14.71
C LYS A 234 -28.12 -11.63 -14.97
N GLY A 235 -28.06 -10.31 -14.78
CA GLY A 235 -29.21 -9.42 -14.94
C GLY A 235 -30.28 -9.55 -13.85
N ALA A 236 -29.94 -10.13 -12.69
CA ALA A 236 -30.87 -10.17 -11.56
C ALA A 236 -30.97 -8.79 -10.91
N MET A 237 -32.19 -8.35 -10.60
CA MET A 237 -32.42 -7.14 -9.82
C MET A 237 -32.07 -7.40 -8.35
N MET A 238 -31.13 -6.62 -7.81
CA MET A 238 -30.81 -6.59 -6.38
C MET A 238 -31.66 -5.50 -5.70
N ASN A 239 -32.46 -5.85 -4.69
CA ASN A 239 -33.08 -4.89 -3.79
C ASN A 239 -32.51 -5.05 -2.36
N GLY A 240 -31.48 -4.27 -2.03
CA GLY A 240 -30.75 -4.45 -0.77
C GLY A 240 -29.98 -5.77 -0.71
N SER A 241 -29.84 -6.35 0.49
CA SER A 241 -29.01 -7.52 0.79
C SER A 241 -29.61 -8.88 0.39
N THR A 242 -30.71 -8.91 -0.37
CA THR A 242 -31.42 -10.15 -0.72
C THR A 242 -31.63 -10.25 -2.22
N LEU A 243 -31.29 -11.42 -2.79
CA LEU A 243 -31.60 -11.80 -4.17
C LEU A 243 -33.12 -11.97 -4.32
N ILE A 244 -33.80 -11.08 -5.07
CA ILE A 244 -35.14 -11.40 -5.60
C ILE A 244 -34.95 -12.23 -6.87
N SER A 245 -35.57 -13.40 -6.85
CA SER A 245 -35.48 -14.51 -7.79
C SER A 245 -35.67 -14.14 -9.27
N ALA A 246 -34.86 -14.74 -10.14
CA ALA A 246 -35.28 -15.05 -11.52
C ALA A 246 -36.38 -16.15 -11.50
N PRO A 247 -37.27 -16.22 -12.49
CA PRO A 247 -38.41 -17.12 -12.45
C PRO A 247 -37.98 -18.60 -12.52
N SER A 248 -38.71 -19.41 -11.75
CA SER A 248 -38.85 -20.87 -11.82
C SER A 248 -37.66 -21.76 -11.39
N ALA A 249 -37.78 -22.18 -10.12
CA ALA A 249 -37.62 -23.54 -9.61
C ALA A 249 -36.22 -24.16 -9.52
N MET A 250 -35.62 -24.05 -8.32
CA MET A 250 -35.21 -25.25 -7.56
C MET A 250 -35.60 -25.07 -6.08
N PRO A 251 -36.09 -26.12 -5.38
CA PRO A 251 -36.59 -25.99 -4.02
C PRO A 251 -35.49 -25.66 -3.02
N SER A 252 -35.82 -24.76 -2.11
CA SER A 252 -35.03 -24.22 -1.03
C SER A 252 -34.78 -25.20 0.14
N SER A 253 -34.37 -26.44 -0.14
CA SER A 253 -34.09 -27.44 0.92
C SER A 253 -32.88 -28.35 0.74
N GLU A 254 -32.06 -28.21 -0.30
CA GLU A 254 -30.78 -28.92 -0.40
C GLU A 254 -29.71 -27.98 -0.94
N PHE A 255 -28.48 -28.11 -0.45
CA PHE A 255 -27.35 -27.17 -0.59
C PHE A 255 -27.34 -25.99 0.39
N GLY A 256 -27.43 -26.36 1.67
CA GLY A 256 -26.94 -25.55 2.76
C GLY A 256 -25.47 -25.14 2.59
N VAL A 257 -25.16 -24.05 3.29
CA VAL A 257 -23.93 -23.26 3.38
C VAL A 257 -22.74 -24.05 4.01
N HIS A 258 -22.71 -25.37 3.85
CA HIS A 258 -21.66 -26.28 4.31
C HIS A 258 -21.30 -27.29 3.20
N SER A 259 -20.53 -26.89 2.20
CA SER A 259 -20.07 -27.86 1.18
C SER A 259 -18.64 -27.66 0.68
N ASN A 260 -17.79 -26.94 1.42
CA ASN A 260 -16.35 -26.95 1.10
C ASN A 260 -15.64 -28.24 1.51
N LEU A 261 -16.25 -29.09 2.36
CA LEU A 261 -15.66 -30.38 2.77
C LEU A 261 -16.22 -31.61 2.03
N PHE A 262 -17.39 -31.53 1.39
CA PHE A 262 -18.10 -32.73 0.86
C PHE A 262 -18.57 -32.63 -0.60
N GLY A 263 -18.12 -31.63 -1.38
CA GLY A 263 -18.38 -31.57 -2.82
C GLY A 263 -17.50 -32.52 -3.63
N THR A 264 -18.04 -33.13 -4.70
CA THR A 264 -17.23 -33.86 -5.68
C THR A 264 -16.14 -32.97 -6.27
N GLU A 265 -15.02 -33.53 -6.73
CA GLU A 265 -13.96 -32.73 -7.37
C GLU A 265 -14.46 -31.93 -8.58
N VAL A 266 -15.48 -32.45 -9.27
CA VAL A 266 -16.19 -31.76 -10.34
C VAL A 266 -16.92 -30.52 -9.81
N ALA A 267 -17.66 -30.63 -8.72
CA ALA A 267 -18.35 -29.49 -8.11
C ALA A 267 -17.36 -28.41 -7.64
N LYS A 268 -16.23 -28.82 -7.02
CA LYS A 268 -15.16 -27.89 -6.64
C LYS A 268 -14.51 -27.21 -7.86
N ALA A 269 -14.26 -27.95 -8.94
CA ALA A 269 -13.72 -27.41 -10.18
C ALA A 269 -14.68 -26.42 -10.85
N MET A 270 -15.97 -26.75 -10.91
CA MET A 270 -17.01 -25.84 -11.41
C MET A 270 -17.10 -24.57 -10.58
N ASN A 271 -17.07 -24.69 -9.24
CA ASN A 271 -17.09 -23.53 -8.35
C ASN A 271 -15.85 -22.64 -8.53
N ARG A 272 -14.65 -23.24 -8.68
CA ARG A 272 -13.42 -22.49 -8.99
C ARG A 272 -13.55 -21.71 -10.31
N LYS A 273 -14.07 -22.33 -11.36
CA LYS A 273 -14.29 -21.69 -12.67
C LYS A 273 -15.30 -20.53 -12.57
N ARG A 274 -16.38 -20.71 -11.80
CA ARG A 274 -17.38 -19.68 -11.51
C ARG A 274 -16.75 -18.47 -10.80
N CYS A 275 -16.05 -18.69 -9.68
CA CYS A 275 -15.36 -17.63 -8.96
C CYS A 275 -14.32 -16.90 -9.84
N GLN A 276 -13.59 -17.64 -10.68
CA GLN A 276 -12.62 -17.04 -11.61
C GLN A 276 -13.30 -16.11 -12.63
N ALA A 277 -14.45 -16.52 -13.19
CA ALA A 277 -15.21 -15.68 -14.12
C ALA A 277 -15.71 -14.38 -13.46
N ILE A 278 -16.20 -14.48 -12.21
CA ILE A 278 -16.65 -13.31 -11.43
C ILE A 278 -15.48 -12.35 -11.18
N ARG A 279 -14.33 -12.86 -10.72
CA ARG A 279 -13.14 -12.06 -10.47
C ARG A 279 -12.58 -11.42 -11.74
N GLN A 280 -12.66 -12.13 -12.87
CA GLN A 280 -12.27 -11.58 -14.16
C GLN A 280 -13.18 -10.43 -14.58
N ALA A 281 -14.50 -10.57 -14.40
CA ALA A 281 -15.45 -9.49 -14.68
C ALA A 281 -15.23 -8.28 -13.77
N ALA A 282 -14.97 -8.50 -12.48
CA ALA A 282 -14.61 -7.44 -11.53
C ALA A 282 -13.32 -6.73 -11.96
N ALA A 283 -12.25 -7.47 -12.28
CA ALA A 283 -11.00 -6.89 -12.75
C ALA A 283 -11.16 -6.13 -14.08
N GLN A 284 -12.06 -6.59 -14.96
CA GLN A 284 -12.39 -5.90 -16.21
C GLN A 284 -13.06 -4.55 -16.00
N LYS A 285 -13.90 -4.45 -14.97
CA LYS A 285 -14.69 -3.26 -14.68
C LYS A 285 -13.95 -2.29 -13.75
N ASN A 286 -13.40 -2.79 -12.65
CA ASN A 286 -12.80 -2.00 -11.57
C ASN A 286 -11.28 -1.93 -11.63
N GLY A 287 -10.65 -2.61 -12.59
CA GLY A 287 -9.21 -2.70 -12.67
C GLY A 287 -8.58 -3.67 -11.66
N ALA A 288 -9.33 -4.21 -10.71
CA ALA A 288 -8.85 -5.17 -9.72
C ALA A 288 -9.94 -6.17 -9.31
N ALA A 289 -9.54 -7.36 -8.87
CA ALA A 289 -10.46 -8.30 -8.23
C ALA A 289 -10.56 -8.03 -6.72
N PRO A 290 -11.70 -8.34 -6.07
CA PRO A 290 -11.81 -8.27 -4.61
C PRO A 290 -10.74 -9.11 -3.91
N SER A 291 -10.21 -8.60 -2.81
CA SER A 291 -9.19 -9.26 -1.99
C SER A 291 -9.54 -9.12 -0.51
N PHE A 292 -9.00 -9.99 0.34
CA PHE A 292 -9.35 -9.98 1.77
C PHE A 292 -8.98 -8.67 2.46
N SER A 293 -7.76 -8.18 2.22
CA SER A 293 -7.28 -6.92 2.79
C SER A 293 -7.75 -5.68 2.01
N GLY A 294 -8.50 -5.85 0.91
CA GLY A 294 -8.95 -4.75 0.06
C GLY A 294 -10.10 -3.95 0.67
N TRP A 295 -10.23 -2.68 0.28
CA TRP A 295 -11.25 -1.77 0.85
C TRP A 295 -12.66 -2.33 0.74
N ALA A 296 -13.03 -2.88 -0.42
CA ALA A 296 -14.36 -3.42 -0.64
C ALA A 296 -14.79 -4.40 0.48
N CYS A 297 -13.93 -5.37 0.77
CA CYS A 297 -14.18 -6.38 1.81
C CYS A 297 -14.11 -5.79 3.23
N GLN A 298 -13.15 -4.90 3.50
CA GLN A 298 -12.97 -4.29 4.82
C GLN A 298 -14.11 -3.31 5.17
N LEU A 299 -14.60 -2.55 4.19
CA LEU A 299 -15.77 -1.68 4.34
C LEU A 299 -17.04 -2.48 4.55
N ALA A 300 -17.25 -3.55 3.79
CA ALA A 300 -18.39 -4.44 3.99
C ALA A 300 -18.39 -5.06 5.40
N LYS A 301 -17.20 -5.43 5.90
CA LYS A 301 -17.03 -5.95 7.27
C LYS A 301 -17.43 -4.90 8.31
N LEU A 302 -16.89 -3.68 8.18
CA LEU A 302 -17.22 -2.56 9.06
C LEU A 302 -18.72 -2.22 9.00
N ARG A 303 -19.30 -2.13 7.80
CA ARG A 303 -20.71 -1.80 7.58
C ARG A 303 -21.65 -2.80 8.25
N ASN A 304 -21.28 -4.08 8.25
CA ASN A 304 -22.03 -5.15 8.91
C ASN A 304 -21.84 -5.17 10.44
N GLY A 305 -21.17 -4.16 11.01
CA GLY A 305 -20.94 -4.04 12.44
C GLY A 305 -19.98 -5.10 12.99
N LYS A 306 -19.18 -5.74 12.11
CA LYS A 306 -18.08 -6.60 12.55
C LYS A 306 -16.87 -5.72 12.84
N GLY A 307 -16.19 -6.01 13.95
CA GLY A 307 -15.02 -5.27 14.41
C GLY A 307 -13.96 -5.05 13.33
N VAL A 308 -13.52 -3.81 13.14
CA VAL A 308 -12.17 -3.54 12.62
C VAL A 308 -11.21 -3.93 13.74
N GLY A 309 -10.96 -5.24 13.89
CA GLY A 309 -9.85 -5.71 14.71
C GLY A 309 -10.12 -6.42 16.02
N MET A 310 -11.34 -6.53 16.55
CA MET A 310 -11.53 -7.11 17.90
C MET A 310 -12.84 -7.88 18.09
N GLU A 311 -12.72 -9.16 18.47
CA GLU A 311 -13.70 -9.85 19.32
C GLU A 311 -13.14 -9.86 20.76
N GLY A 312 -13.95 -9.49 21.76
CA GLY A 312 -13.54 -9.54 23.19
C GLY A 312 -13.61 -8.21 23.96
N ARG A 313 -12.91 -8.13 25.12
CA ARG A 313 -13.11 -7.08 26.17
C ARG A 313 -12.95 -5.62 25.71
N SER A 314 -12.18 -5.33 24.67
CA SER A 314 -12.06 -3.97 24.11
C SER A 314 -13.18 -3.60 23.12
N ALA A 315 -13.90 -4.58 22.57
CA ALA A 315 -15.15 -4.34 21.83
C ALA A 315 -16.28 -3.81 22.73
N ALA A 316 -16.10 -3.85 24.06
CA ALA A 316 -17.01 -3.22 25.01
C ALA A 316 -16.82 -1.69 25.13
N ILE A 317 -15.68 -1.13 24.69
CA ILE A 317 -15.35 0.30 24.81
C ILE A 317 -15.83 1.09 23.57
N LEU A 318 -15.82 0.47 22.39
CA LEU A 318 -16.40 1.06 21.18
C LEU A 318 -17.63 0.27 20.73
N ASP A 319 -18.74 0.98 20.60
CA ASP A 319 -19.89 0.46 19.87
C ASP A 319 -19.52 0.42 18.37
N ILE A 320 -18.96 -0.71 17.94
CA ILE A 320 -18.52 -0.94 16.56
C ILE A 320 -19.62 -0.62 15.54
N LYS A 321 -20.89 -0.82 15.92
CA LYS A 321 -22.05 -0.52 15.08
C LYS A 321 -22.19 0.98 14.80
N LYS A 322 -21.64 1.84 15.68
CA LYS A 322 -21.64 3.30 15.51
C LYS A 322 -20.45 3.83 14.72
N VAL A 323 -19.40 3.03 14.47
CA VAL A 323 -18.23 3.50 13.71
C VAL A 323 -18.65 3.96 12.31
N TRP A 324 -19.48 3.19 11.60
CA TRP A 324 -19.98 3.57 10.28
C TRP A 324 -20.75 4.90 10.29
N SER A 325 -21.68 5.07 11.24
CA SER A 325 -22.50 6.28 11.37
C SER A 325 -21.69 7.49 11.79
N ASN A 326 -20.69 7.31 12.67
CA ASN A 326 -19.84 8.38 13.17
C ASN A 326 -18.75 8.81 12.16
N THR A 327 -18.43 7.95 11.19
CA THR A 327 -17.45 8.24 10.16
C THR A 327 -17.99 9.31 9.21
N GLY A 328 -17.40 10.50 9.22
CA GLY A 328 -17.72 11.56 8.27
C GLY A 328 -16.89 11.48 7.00
N ARG A 329 -15.62 11.10 7.12
CA ARG A 329 -14.67 10.98 6.00
C ARG A 329 -13.84 9.70 6.09
N MET A 330 -13.43 9.17 4.95
CA MET A 330 -12.51 8.04 4.84
C MET A 330 -11.34 8.44 3.95
N ILE A 331 -10.11 8.19 4.40
CA ILE A 331 -8.87 8.50 3.68
C ILE A 331 -7.89 7.34 3.80
N THR A 332 -6.77 7.37 3.06
CA THR A 332 -5.67 6.41 3.23
C THR A 332 -4.79 6.79 4.43
N ALA A 333 -4.04 5.82 4.98
CA ALA A 333 -3.07 6.10 6.03
C ALA A 333 -1.94 7.05 5.60
N GLY A 334 -1.54 7.04 4.32
CA GLY A 334 -0.63 8.04 3.77
C GLY A 334 -1.28 9.43 3.71
N SER A 335 -2.54 9.49 3.24
CA SER A 335 -3.32 10.72 3.23
C SER A 335 -3.58 11.30 4.63
N LEU A 336 -3.58 10.48 5.69
CA LEU A 336 -3.64 10.99 7.08
C LEU A 336 -2.45 11.89 7.41
N ILE A 337 -1.24 11.51 6.97
CA ILE A 337 -0.04 12.34 7.14
C ILE A 337 -0.20 13.65 6.37
N CYS A 338 -0.64 13.59 5.10
CA CYS A 338 -0.93 14.79 4.31
C CYS A 338 -1.98 15.69 4.99
N ALA A 339 -3.03 15.12 5.57
CA ALA A 339 -4.11 15.87 6.22
C ALA A 339 -3.58 16.70 7.41
N VAL A 340 -2.71 16.09 8.22
CA VAL A 340 -2.07 16.78 9.34
C VAL A 340 -1.12 17.87 8.86
N LEU A 341 -0.25 17.57 7.87
CA LEU A 341 0.73 18.52 7.35
C LEU A 341 0.09 19.73 6.65
N THR A 342 -1.15 19.61 6.19
CA THR A 342 -1.87 20.64 5.41
C THR A 342 -3.00 21.32 6.20
N ASN A 343 -3.36 20.80 7.37
CA ASN A 343 -4.58 21.18 8.12
C ASN A 343 -5.87 21.07 7.28
N LYS A 344 -5.87 20.26 6.22
CA LYS A 344 -6.98 20.13 5.28
C LYS A 344 -7.33 18.69 5.06
N MET A 345 -8.59 18.44 4.68
CA MET A 345 -9.00 17.11 4.29
C MET A 345 -8.52 16.82 2.87
N PRO A 346 -7.68 15.79 2.64
CA PRO A 346 -7.18 15.48 1.31
C PRO A 346 -8.28 14.89 0.43
N SER A 347 -8.13 15.11 -0.88
CA SER A 347 -8.90 14.43 -1.93
C SER A 347 -8.12 13.20 -2.40
N PHE A 348 -8.84 12.16 -2.83
CA PHE A 348 -8.20 11.03 -3.48
C PHE A 348 -7.65 11.47 -4.83
N ASN A 349 -6.41 11.09 -5.14
CA ASN A 349 -5.97 11.09 -6.53
C ASN A 349 -6.43 9.81 -7.22
N HIS A 350 -6.41 9.80 -8.55
CA HIS A 350 -6.85 8.66 -9.35
C HIS A 350 -6.07 7.36 -9.07
N THR A 351 -4.80 7.43 -8.68
CA THR A 351 -3.98 6.24 -8.36
C THR A 351 -4.37 5.64 -7.02
N GLU A 352 -4.51 6.47 -5.98
CA GLU A 352 -5.00 6.03 -4.66
C GLU A 352 -6.43 5.48 -4.76
N ALA A 353 -7.32 6.16 -5.50
CA ALA A 353 -8.69 5.71 -5.72
C ALA A 353 -8.73 4.32 -6.37
N ALA A 354 -7.91 4.09 -7.40
CA ALA A 354 -7.81 2.79 -8.07
C ALA A 354 -7.37 1.66 -7.14
N MET A 355 -6.50 1.92 -6.16
CA MET A 355 -6.05 0.90 -5.21
C MET A 355 -7.10 0.47 -4.19
N THR A 356 -8.17 1.25 -4.01
CA THR A 356 -9.31 0.83 -3.18
C THR A 356 -10.09 -0.33 -3.81
N GLY A 357 -10.02 -0.49 -5.14
CA GLY A 357 -10.90 -1.41 -5.88
C GLY A 357 -12.36 -0.93 -5.98
N LEU A 358 -12.65 0.32 -5.61
CA LEU A 358 -13.96 0.97 -5.73
C LEU A 358 -14.00 1.96 -6.90
N TYR A 359 -12.94 2.05 -7.69
CA TYR A 359 -12.79 2.97 -8.81
C TYR A 359 -13.20 2.31 -10.13
N ASP A 360 -13.76 3.10 -11.03
CA ASP A 360 -14.01 2.74 -12.42
C ASP A 360 -12.95 3.40 -13.32
N PRO A 361 -12.00 2.62 -13.89
CA PRO A 361 -10.98 3.14 -14.80
C PRO A 361 -11.52 3.70 -16.12
N GLU A 362 -12.72 3.31 -16.56
CA GLU A 362 -13.37 3.90 -17.75
C GLU A 362 -13.96 5.27 -17.44
N ALA A 363 -14.77 5.36 -16.39
CA ALA A 363 -15.41 6.62 -16.00
C ALA A 363 -14.45 7.60 -15.31
N ARG A 364 -13.32 7.12 -14.79
CA ARG A 364 -12.39 7.83 -13.90
C ARG A 364 -13.06 8.36 -12.63
N GLU A 365 -14.08 7.65 -12.14
CA GLU A 365 -14.86 7.99 -10.94
C GLU A 365 -15.01 6.78 -10.01
N TRP A 366 -15.67 6.96 -8.87
CA TRP A 366 -16.10 5.85 -8.02
C TRP A 366 -17.14 4.98 -8.74
N ASP A 367 -16.94 3.65 -8.75
CA ASP A 367 -17.91 2.69 -9.26
C ASP A 367 -19.09 2.55 -8.30
N GLN A 368 -20.21 3.17 -8.66
CA GLN A 368 -21.44 3.15 -7.87
C GLN A 368 -21.90 1.73 -7.51
N GLN A 369 -21.71 0.75 -8.39
CA GLN A 369 -22.08 -0.64 -8.08
C GLN A 369 -21.25 -1.20 -6.93
N MET A 370 -19.93 -0.97 -6.95
CA MET A 370 -19.07 -1.43 -5.88
C MET A 370 -19.37 -0.70 -4.58
N LEU A 371 -19.67 0.60 -4.65
CA LEU A 371 -20.11 1.36 -3.48
C LEU A 371 -21.37 0.75 -2.86
N ASP A 372 -22.41 0.52 -3.66
CA ASP A 372 -23.68 -0.06 -3.20
C ASP A 372 -23.49 -1.45 -2.58
N ILE A 373 -22.66 -2.30 -3.18
CA ILE A 373 -22.37 -3.65 -2.66
C ILE A 373 -21.67 -3.55 -1.30
N CYS A 374 -20.63 -2.72 -1.17
CA CYS A 374 -19.80 -2.65 0.04
C CYS A 374 -20.49 -1.91 1.20
N SER A 375 -21.47 -1.05 0.91
CA SER A 375 -22.21 -0.28 1.91
C SER A 375 -23.61 -0.82 2.18
N SER A 376 -23.94 -2.02 1.70
CA SER A 376 -25.26 -2.64 1.85
C SER A 376 -26.40 -1.74 1.35
N GLY A 377 -26.21 -1.11 0.18
CA GLY A 377 -27.17 -0.22 -0.48
C GLY A 377 -26.99 1.27 -0.21
N GLU A 378 -26.14 1.68 0.74
CA GLU A 378 -25.89 3.10 1.06
C GLU A 378 -24.80 3.75 0.16
N GLY A 379 -24.73 3.41 -1.13
CA GLY A 379 -23.55 3.76 -1.94
C GLY A 379 -23.34 5.28 -2.09
N GLN A 380 -24.41 6.07 -2.09
CA GLN A 380 -24.31 7.54 -2.08
C GLN A 380 -23.70 8.08 -0.79
N VAL A 381 -24.04 7.48 0.35
CA VAL A 381 -23.46 7.86 1.65
C VAL A 381 -21.97 7.50 1.66
N LEU A 382 -21.61 6.32 1.14
CA LEU A 382 -20.20 5.94 1.01
C LEU A 382 -19.44 6.87 0.07
N ARG A 383 -20.03 7.28 -1.07
CA ARG A 383 -19.44 8.27 -1.99
C ARG A 383 -19.14 9.58 -1.28
N GLN A 384 -20.07 10.08 -0.46
CA GLN A 384 -19.86 11.29 0.34
C GLN A 384 -18.74 11.13 1.38
N LYS A 385 -18.64 9.97 2.04
CA LYS A 385 -17.55 9.68 2.99
C LYS A 385 -16.17 9.63 2.31
N LEU A 386 -16.09 9.09 1.11
CA LEU A 386 -14.84 9.05 0.32
C LEU A 386 -14.46 10.44 -0.20
N GLY A 387 -15.43 11.23 -0.63
CA GLY A 387 -15.22 12.55 -1.25
C GLY A 387 -14.85 12.44 -2.73
N ASP A 388 -14.51 13.57 -3.33
CA ASP A 388 -14.21 13.66 -4.75
C ASP A 388 -12.81 13.13 -5.09
N ILE A 389 -12.67 12.65 -6.34
CA ILE A 389 -11.39 12.26 -6.92
C ILE A 389 -10.87 13.45 -7.72
N ALA A 390 -9.65 13.90 -7.39
CA ALA A 390 -9.01 15.01 -8.05
C ALA A 390 -7.81 14.55 -8.89
N HIS A 391 -7.39 15.42 -9.81
CA HIS A 391 -6.14 15.27 -10.53
C HIS A 391 -4.95 15.42 -9.59
N LEU A 392 -3.84 14.75 -9.91
CA LEU A 392 -2.68 14.64 -9.03
C LEU A 392 -2.06 16.00 -8.68
N ASP A 393 -2.05 16.94 -9.61
CA ASP A 393 -1.58 18.31 -9.45
C ASP A 393 -2.50 19.14 -8.53
N ALA A 394 -3.82 18.99 -8.69
CA ALA A 394 -4.81 19.65 -7.85
C ALA A 394 -4.80 19.15 -6.40
N CYS A 395 -4.26 17.95 -6.15
CA CYS A 395 -4.07 17.44 -4.79
C CYS A 395 -2.84 18.02 -4.07
N ALA A 396 -1.90 18.65 -4.79
CA ALA A 396 -0.76 19.31 -4.15
C ALA A 396 -1.22 20.60 -3.48
N THR A 397 -0.84 20.80 -2.22
CA THR A 397 -1.31 21.94 -1.43
C THR A 397 -0.18 22.63 -0.67
N PRO A 398 -0.31 23.93 -0.36
CA PRO A 398 0.59 24.62 0.56
C PRO A 398 0.60 23.99 1.96
N ALA A 399 1.71 24.13 2.68
CA ALA A 399 1.85 23.70 4.07
C ALA A 399 0.74 24.25 4.98
N GLY A 400 0.31 23.48 5.96
CA GLY A 400 -0.72 23.87 6.92
C GLY A 400 -0.21 24.88 7.94
N SER A 401 -1.10 25.73 8.47
CA SER A 401 -0.77 26.74 9.47
C SER A 401 -0.13 26.15 10.73
N TRP A 402 -0.54 24.95 11.15
CA TRP A 402 0.06 24.24 12.27
C TRP A 402 1.52 23.89 12.03
N LEU A 403 1.85 23.35 10.85
CA LEU A 403 3.22 22.98 10.45
C LEU A 403 4.11 24.23 10.39
N CYS A 404 3.59 25.31 9.80
CA CYS A 404 4.26 26.61 9.72
C CYS A 404 4.54 27.20 11.11
N GLN A 405 3.55 27.19 12.01
CA GLN A 405 3.69 27.80 13.34
C GLN A 405 4.53 26.95 14.30
N LYS A 406 4.40 25.62 14.26
CA LYS A 406 5.10 24.73 15.19
C LYS A 406 6.58 24.58 14.82
N TYR A 407 6.87 24.43 13.52
CA TYR A 407 8.21 24.07 13.06
C TYR A 407 8.87 25.11 12.16
N GLY A 408 8.18 26.18 11.77
CA GLY A 408 8.77 27.25 10.93
C GLY A 408 8.84 26.92 9.44
N VAL A 409 8.16 25.87 8.97
CA VAL A 409 8.04 25.57 7.53
C VAL A 409 7.38 26.74 6.81
N GLN A 410 7.91 27.12 5.65
CA GLN A 410 7.35 28.21 4.87
C GLN A 410 5.98 27.83 4.29
N GLN A 411 5.04 28.77 4.29
CA GLN A 411 3.70 28.57 3.72
C GLN A 411 3.74 28.22 2.22
N SER A 412 4.82 28.60 1.51
CA SER A 412 5.06 28.25 0.11
C SER A 412 5.52 26.80 -0.10
N CYS A 413 5.86 26.06 0.96
CA CYS A 413 6.23 24.65 0.88
C CYS A 413 5.07 23.84 0.29
N VAL A 414 5.37 23.05 -0.74
CA VAL A 414 4.40 22.21 -1.42
C VAL A 414 4.32 20.84 -0.77
N ILE A 415 3.17 20.49 -0.20
CA ILE A 415 2.85 19.15 0.25
C ILE A 415 2.22 18.40 -0.92
N GLY A 416 2.92 17.39 -1.43
CA GLY A 416 2.40 16.50 -2.46
C GLY A 416 1.33 15.54 -1.90
N PRO A 417 0.45 15.01 -2.75
CA PRO A 417 -0.48 13.97 -2.34
C PRO A 417 0.25 12.70 -1.92
N SER A 418 -0.42 11.90 -1.10
CA SER A 418 0.01 10.54 -0.81
C SER A 418 -0.07 9.68 -2.07
N LEU A 419 0.94 8.83 -2.27
CA LEU A 419 0.92 7.81 -3.31
C LEU A 419 1.33 6.44 -2.75
N PRO A 420 0.92 5.35 -3.39
CA PRO A 420 1.35 4.01 -2.99
C PRO A 420 2.88 3.88 -3.10
N SER A 421 3.54 3.32 -2.07
CA SER A 421 5.01 3.28 -2.01
C SER A 421 5.62 2.50 -3.17
N SER A 422 4.96 1.46 -3.67
CA SER A 422 5.42 0.73 -4.85
C SER A 422 5.40 1.59 -6.11
N VAL A 423 4.39 2.46 -6.25
CA VAL A 423 4.28 3.40 -7.36
C VAL A 423 5.34 4.49 -7.23
N VAL A 424 5.54 5.05 -6.03
CA VAL A 424 6.59 6.05 -5.78
C VAL A 424 7.98 5.47 -6.00
N ALA A 425 8.24 4.24 -5.55
CA ALA A 425 9.51 3.54 -5.79
C ALA A 425 9.75 3.34 -7.30
N TYR A 426 8.73 2.92 -8.05
CA TYR A 426 8.82 2.84 -9.50
C TYR A 426 9.10 4.20 -10.15
N MET A 427 8.39 5.26 -9.74
CA MET A 427 8.62 6.62 -10.25
C MET A 427 10.02 7.16 -9.93
N GLY A 428 10.51 6.90 -8.72
CA GLY A 428 11.83 7.34 -8.25
C GLY A 428 13.01 6.71 -9.00
N MET A 429 12.79 5.57 -9.67
CA MET A 429 13.77 4.95 -10.57
C MET A 429 13.83 5.63 -11.95
N LEU A 430 12.99 6.64 -12.20
CA LEU A 430 12.90 7.38 -13.47
C LEU A 430 12.77 6.46 -14.69
N PRO A 431 11.75 5.58 -14.71
CA PRO A 431 11.61 4.54 -15.72
C PRO A 431 11.33 5.13 -17.10
N GLY A 432 11.95 4.55 -18.13
CA GLY A 432 11.57 4.81 -19.51
C GLY A 432 10.17 4.24 -19.83
N PRO A 433 9.56 4.61 -20.97
CA PRO A 433 8.18 4.22 -21.33
C PRO A 433 7.92 2.71 -21.51
N ARG A 434 8.94 1.86 -21.38
CA ARG A 434 8.86 0.40 -21.51
C ARG A 434 9.49 -0.34 -20.33
N ASP A 435 9.96 0.39 -19.32
CA ASP A 435 10.66 -0.21 -18.20
C ASP A 435 9.63 -0.71 -17.20
N GLY A 436 9.77 -1.97 -16.80
CA GLY A 436 9.01 -2.55 -15.69
C GLY A 436 9.82 -2.47 -14.40
N GLY A 437 9.13 -2.32 -13.28
CA GLY A 437 9.72 -2.42 -11.94
C GLY A 437 9.43 -3.77 -11.33
N ILE A 438 10.43 -4.39 -10.70
CA ILE A 438 10.23 -5.56 -9.82
C ILE A 438 10.92 -5.25 -8.49
N SER A 439 10.16 -5.34 -7.41
CA SER A 439 10.64 -5.24 -6.03
C SER A 439 10.51 -6.61 -5.37
N LEU A 440 11.63 -7.18 -4.91
CA LEU A 440 11.68 -8.45 -4.22
C LEU A 440 11.85 -8.21 -2.72
N SER A 441 10.77 -8.42 -1.96
CA SER A 441 10.73 -8.14 -0.52
C SER A 441 10.02 -9.27 0.22
N VAL A 442 9.47 -9.02 1.41
CA VAL A 442 8.53 -9.92 2.10
C VAL A 442 7.35 -10.23 1.18
N HIS A 443 6.83 -9.21 0.51
CA HIS A 443 5.90 -9.32 -0.61
C HIS A 443 6.60 -8.87 -1.89
N ASP A 444 6.56 -9.69 -2.93
CA ASP A 444 7.11 -9.29 -4.22
C ASP A 444 6.08 -8.43 -4.95
N THR A 445 6.53 -7.35 -5.58
CA THR A 445 5.67 -6.43 -6.33
C THR A 445 6.26 -6.20 -7.72
N MET A 446 5.43 -6.29 -8.74
CA MET A 446 5.78 -5.97 -10.12
C MET A 446 4.88 -4.85 -10.64
N ILE A 447 5.49 -3.85 -11.30
CA ILE A 447 4.81 -2.73 -11.94
C ILE A 447 5.18 -2.70 -13.40
N ILE A 448 4.18 -2.71 -14.28
CA ILE A 448 4.37 -2.64 -15.73
C ILE A 448 3.59 -1.44 -16.27
N PRO A 449 4.22 -0.50 -17.00
CA PRO A 449 3.51 0.56 -17.71
C PRO A 449 2.75 0.00 -18.92
N LEU A 450 1.52 0.48 -19.11
CA LEU A 450 0.58 -0.07 -20.06
C LEU A 450 -0.09 1.01 -20.92
N ARG A 451 -0.22 0.71 -22.22
CA ARG A 451 -0.88 1.58 -23.21
C ARG A 451 -2.38 1.39 -23.16
N SER A 452 -2.79 0.15 -22.95
CA SER A 452 -4.16 -0.28 -22.86
C SER A 452 -4.42 -1.00 -21.55
N LYS A 453 -5.67 -0.95 -21.12
CA LYS A 453 -6.14 -1.55 -19.89
C LYS A 453 -6.02 -3.07 -19.99
N VAL A 454 -5.29 -3.69 -19.08
CA VAL A 454 -5.22 -5.16 -19.00
C VAL A 454 -6.40 -5.67 -18.19
N LYS A 455 -7.15 -6.58 -18.80
CA LYS A 455 -8.45 -7.12 -18.36
C LYS A 455 -8.33 -8.51 -17.74
N ALA A 456 -7.34 -8.71 -16.87
CA ALA A 456 -7.02 -10.00 -16.26
C ALA A 456 -7.09 -9.93 -14.72
N PRO A 457 -7.49 -11.01 -14.05
CA PRO A 457 -7.34 -11.11 -12.60
C PRO A 457 -5.86 -11.30 -12.23
N GLY A 458 -5.42 -10.75 -11.10
CA GLY A 458 -4.06 -10.95 -10.56
C GLY A 458 -3.20 -9.69 -10.51
N HIS A 459 -3.66 -8.58 -11.09
CA HIS A 459 -3.06 -7.25 -10.95
C HIS A 459 -4.13 -6.22 -10.61
N SER A 460 -3.70 -5.10 -10.04
CA SER A 460 -4.48 -3.86 -9.95
C SER A 460 -4.06 -2.95 -11.09
N LEU A 461 -5.04 -2.50 -11.88
CA LEU A 461 -4.85 -1.51 -12.93
C LEU A 461 -4.99 -0.11 -12.34
N LEU A 462 -3.93 0.67 -12.40
CA LEU A 462 -3.85 2.01 -11.84
C LEU A 462 -3.64 3.03 -12.95
N PRO A 463 -4.23 4.23 -12.89
CA PRO A 463 -3.77 5.39 -13.65
C PRO A 463 -2.28 5.63 -13.39
N ASN A 464 -1.51 5.99 -14.41
CA ASN A 464 -0.07 6.23 -14.28
C ASN A 464 0.20 7.69 -13.88
N PRO A 465 0.71 7.98 -12.66
CA PRO A 465 1.02 9.33 -12.23
C PRO A 465 2.00 10.07 -13.16
N LEU A 466 3.00 9.37 -13.70
CA LEU A 466 3.97 9.98 -14.62
C LEU A 466 3.30 10.45 -15.91
N HIS A 467 2.33 9.69 -16.40
CA HIS A 467 1.56 10.09 -17.57
C HIS A 467 0.72 11.34 -17.24
N GLU A 468 -0.01 11.34 -16.13
CA GLU A 468 -0.84 12.47 -15.70
C GLU A 468 -0.03 13.76 -15.60
N LEU A 469 1.14 13.71 -14.94
CA LEU A 469 2.07 14.84 -14.82
C LEU A 469 2.65 15.30 -16.17
N SER A 470 2.91 14.39 -17.10
CA SER A 470 3.47 14.72 -18.43
C SER A 470 2.43 15.23 -19.43
N SER A 471 1.19 14.73 -19.35
CA SER A 471 0.12 14.98 -20.33
C SER A 471 -0.39 16.41 -20.34
N GLN A 472 0.00 17.22 -19.36
CA GLN A 472 -0.32 18.64 -19.29
C GLN A 472 0.64 19.53 -20.10
N SER A 473 1.78 19.01 -20.58
CA SER A 473 2.82 19.84 -21.20
C SER A 473 2.73 19.97 -22.72
N THR A 474 1.84 19.25 -23.42
CA THR A 474 1.73 19.29 -24.90
C THR A 474 0.35 18.85 -25.42
N ASP A 475 -0.25 19.64 -26.31
CA ASP A 475 -1.48 19.29 -27.08
C ASP A 475 -1.28 18.18 -28.14
N VAL A 476 -0.14 17.49 -28.12
CA VAL A 476 0.21 16.46 -29.10
C VAL A 476 -0.15 15.10 -28.53
N VAL A 477 -1.02 14.36 -29.22
CA VAL A 477 -1.37 12.97 -28.89
C VAL A 477 -0.14 12.09 -29.02
N ASP A 478 0.52 11.77 -27.89
CA ASP A 478 1.65 10.84 -27.89
C ASP A 478 1.14 9.40 -28.02
N THR A 479 1.28 8.81 -29.20
CA THR A 479 0.97 7.40 -29.47
C THR A 479 1.81 6.41 -28.65
N ARG A 480 2.83 6.88 -27.91
CA ARG A 480 3.62 6.08 -26.97
C ARG A 480 3.20 6.26 -25.51
N ALA A 481 2.17 7.06 -25.24
CA ALA A 481 1.63 7.26 -23.91
C ALA A 481 1.32 5.93 -23.21
N GLN A 482 1.69 5.86 -21.93
CA GLN A 482 1.42 4.73 -21.04
C GLN A 482 0.52 5.22 -19.91
N PRO A 483 -0.79 5.46 -20.16
CA PRO A 483 -1.68 6.06 -19.17
C PRO A 483 -2.00 5.14 -17.99
N TRP A 484 -1.60 3.87 -18.05
CA TRP A 484 -1.92 2.86 -17.05
C TRP A 484 -0.66 2.20 -16.49
N LEU A 485 -0.78 1.67 -15.27
CA LEU A 485 0.15 0.76 -14.61
C LEU A 485 -0.60 -0.52 -14.26
N ALA A 486 0.00 -1.69 -14.49
CA ALA A 486 -0.43 -2.93 -13.85
C ALA A 486 0.47 -3.23 -12.67
N LEU A 487 -0.11 -3.26 -11.47
CA LEU A 487 0.55 -3.59 -10.22
C LEU A 487 0.17 -5.03 -9.82
N SER A 488 1.10 -5.96 -9.91
CA SER A 488 0.94 -7.33 -9.39
C SER A 488 1.68 -7.47 -8.08
N ARG A 489 1.07 -8.14 -7.09
CA ARG A 489 1.69 -8.39 -5.79
C ARG A 489 1.53 -9.85 -5.41
N TRP A 490 2.64 -10.48 -5.01
CA TRP A 490 2.67 -11.83 -4.47
C TRP A 490 2.95 -11.75 -2.98
N GLN A 491 1.90 -12.03 -2.19
CA GLN A 491 2.01 -12.10 -0.74
C GLN A 491 2.98 -13.23 -0.34
N ASP A 492 3.74 -12.96 0.72
CA ASP A 492 4.71 -13.88 1.33
C ASP A 492 5.75 -14.53 0.40
N ALA A 493 5.99 -13.99 -0.80
CA ALA A 493 6.98 -14.52 -1.73
C ALA A 493 8.41 -14.52 -1.14
N GLY A 494 8.77 -13.47 -0.37
CA GLY A 494 10.03 -13.44 0.36
C GLY A 494 10.11 -14.44 1.50
N LEU A 495 8.98 -14.67 2.19
CA LEU A 495 8.89 -15.69 3.23
C LEU A 495 9.05 -17.09 2.63
N ALA A 496 8.44 -17.36 1.48
CA ALA A 496 8.62 -18.61 0.75
C ALA A 496 10.10 -18.83 0.39
N ARG A 497 10.80 -17.82 -0.15
CA ARG A 497 12.25 -17.90 -0.40
C ARG A 497 13.04 -18.18 0.88
N LYS A 498 12.67 -17.52 1.99
CA LYS A 498 13.32 -17.72 3.30
C LYS A 498 13.12 -19.15 3.81
N ILE A 499 11.90 -19.69 3.74
CA ILE A 499 11.60 -21.08 4.12
C ILE A 499 12.42 -22.06 3.29
N VAL A 500 12.47 -21.89 1.97
CA VAL A 500 13.26 -22.79 1.10
C VAL A 500 14.74 -22.73 1.45
N LYS A 501 15.30 -21.53 1.69
CA LYS A 501 16.68 -21.38 2.18
C LYS A 501 16.88 -22.08 3.52
N ASP A 502 15.99 -21.87 4.48
CA ASP A 502 16.12 -22.41 5.84
C ASP A 502 16.09 -23.94 5.83
N VAL A 503 15.16 -24.52 5.07
CA VAL A 503 14.99 -25.98 4.97
C VAL A 503 16.11 -26.64 4.16
N TYR A 504 16.44 -26.12 2.97
CA TYR A 504 17.30 -26.82 2.01
C TYR A 504 18.74 -26.32 1.98
N CYS A 505 19.02 -25.15 2.56
CA CYS A 505 20.32 -24.48 2.47
C CYS A 505 20.89 -24.13 3.84
N SER A 506 20.47 -24.84 4.91
CA SER A 506 20.92 -24.62 6.30
C SER A 506 20.79 -23.16 6.75
N GLY A 507 19.79 -22.43 6.22
CA GLY A 507 19.61 -21.01 6.52
C GLY A 507 20.60 -20.05 5.87
N LEU A 508 21.48 -20.51 4.96
CA LEU A 508 22.51 -19.67 4.35
C LEU A 508 22.15 -19.25 2.91
N TRP A 509 22.11 -17.94 2.65
CA TRP A 509 21.88 -17.39 1.31
C TRP A 509 22.99 -17.76 0.32
N SER A 510 24.23 -17.90 0.80
CA SER A 510 25.36 -18.33 -0.04
C SER A 510 25.19 -19.77 -0.53
N ALA A 511 24.66 -20.66 0.30
CA ALA A 511 24.34 -22.03 -0.10
C ALA A 511 23.14 -22.06 -1.07
N PHE A 512 22.12 -21.24 -0.82
CA PHE A 512 20.99 -21.08 -1.73
C PHE A 512 21.43 -20.59 -3.12
N GLY A 513 22.32 -19.60 -3.20
CA GLY A 513 22.88 -19.12 -4.47
C GLY A 513 23.66 -20.20 -5.22
N LYS A 514 24.46 -21.02 -4.51
CA LYS A 514 25.16 -22.17 -5.13
C LYS A 514 24.18 -23.21 -5.68
N LEU A 515 23.11 -23.51 -4.94
CA LEU A 515 22.08 -24.45 -5.37
C LEU A 515 21.39 -23.96 -6.64
N VAL A 516 20.93 -22.69 -6.67
CA VAL A 516 20.27 -22.10 -7.83
C VAL A 516 21.19 -22.11 -9.06
N ASN A 517 22.47 -21.79 -8.87
CA ASN A 517 23.45 -21.79 -9.97
C ASN A 517 23.85 -23.19 -10.45
N ALA A 518 23.70 -24.22 -9.61
CA ALA A 518 23.99 -25.61 -9.97
C ALA A 518 22.85 -26.26 -10.78
N VAL A 519 21.63 -25.73 -10.68
CA VAL A 519 20.46 -26.24 -11.41
C VAL A 519 20.35 -25.53 -12.76
N GLY A 520 20.23 -26.30 -13.84
CA GLY A 520 20.02 -25.74 -15.18
C GLY A 520 18.72 -24.93 -15.27
N VAL A 521 18.68 -23.94 -16.16
CA VAL A 521 17.47 -23.15 -16.45
C VAL A 521 16.31 -24.09 -16.78
N GLY A 522 15.16 -23.88 -16.14
CA GLY A 522 13.99 -24.74 -16.26
C GLY A 522 13.95 -25.93 -15.27
N GLY A 523 14.93 -26.05 -14.38
CA GLY A 523 15.00 -27.12 -13.39
C GLY A 523 15.62 -28.41 -13.91
N SER A 524 15.98 -29.32 -13.02
CA SER A 524 16.41 -30.68 -13.39
C SER A 524 15.23 -31.65 -13.26
N HIS A 525 15.00 -32.46 -14.29
CA HIS A 525 13.87 -33.39 -14.41
C HIS A 525 13.74 -34.41 -13.24
N ALA A 526 14.78 -34.56 -12.42
CA ALA A 526 14.86 -35.46 -11.26
C ALA A 526 14.63 -34.78 -9.89
N LEU A 527 14.58 -33.43 -9.84
CA LEU A 527 14.29 -32.65 -8.63
C LEU A 527 12.90 -32.01 -8.65
N ASP A 528 12.16 -32.20 -9.74
CA ASP A 528 10.97 -31.42 -10.07
C ASP A 528 9.74 -32.32 -10.18
N ASN A 529 9.00 -32.49 -9.08
CA ASN A 529 7.56 -32.74 -9.19
C ASN A 529 6.97 -31.41 -9.67
N LYS A 530 6.84 -31.25 -11.00
CA LYS A 530 6.33 -30.09 -11.74
C LYS A 530 5.07 -29.46 -11.14
N LEU A 531 5.24 -28.73 -10.03
CA LEU A 531 4.21 -28.00 -9.31
C LEU A 531 4.60 -26.52 -9.11
N PHE A 532 5.58 -26.03 -9.89
CA PHE A 532 5.70 -24.59 -10.10
C PHE A 532 4.62 -24.17 -11.10
N THR A 533 3.53 -23.63 -10.55
CA THR A 533 2.43 -23.01 -11.29
C THR A 533 2.94 -22.04 -12.35
N VAL A 534 2.88 -22.45 -13.61
CA VAL A 534 2.74 -21.52 -14.72
C VAL A 534 1.41 -20.81 -14.49
N SER A 535 1.43 -19.52 -14.21
CA SER A 535 0.21 -18.70 -14.16
C SER A 535 -0.51 -18.84 -15.51
N GLY A 536 -1.63 -19.55 -15.50
CA GLY A 536 -2.37 -19.93 -16.69
C GLY A 536 -2.94 -18.72 -17.43
N GLY A 537 -2.19 -18.19 -18.40
CA GLY A 537 -2.77 -17.79 -19.67
C GLY A 537 -2.89 -19.05 -20.54
N GLN A 538 -4.02 -19.25 -21.22
CA GLN A 538 -4.22 -20.38 -22.11
C GLN A 538 -3.03 -20.53 -23.08
N VAL A 539 -2.18 -21.51 -22.86
CA VAL A 539 -1.30 -22.03 -23.90
C VAL A 539 -2.10 -23.13 -24.58
N SER A 540 -2.75 -22.79 -25.68
CA SER A 540 -3.13 -23.76 -26.69
C SER A 540 -1.88 -24.57 -27.03
N ALA A 541 -1.97 -25.88 -26.88
CA ALA A 541 -0.90 -26.81 -27.18
C ALA A 541 -0.48 -26.69 -28.65
N LEU A 542 0.53 -25.87 -28.91
CA LEU A 542 1.34 -25.96 -30.12
C LEU A 542 2.47 -26.93 -29.79
N ASN A 543 2.28 -28.17 -30.22
CA ASN A 543 3.37 -29.12 -30.46
C ASN A 543 4.42 -28.42 -31.32
N LEU A 544 5.47 -27.92 -30.70
CA LEU A 544 6.69 -27.50 -31.38
C LEU A 544 7.75 -28.55 -31.09
N ASP A 545 7.82 -29.45 -32.06
CA ASP A 545 8.82 -30.48 -32.28
C ASP A 545 10.22 -29.82 -32.27
N LEU A 546 10.90 -29.82 -31.12
CA LEU A 546 12.25 -29.30 -30.96
C LEU A 546 13.27 -30.36 -31.44
N GLN A 547 13.31 -30.57 -32.75
CA GLN A 547 14.49 -31.13 -33.40
C GLN A 547 15.62 -30.10 -33.41
N ARG A 548 16.64 -30.39 -32.61
CA ARG A 548 18.08 -30.13 -32.84
C ARG A 548 18.41 -29.00 -33.83
N ARG A 549 18.76 -27.81 -33.32
CA ARG A 549 19.83 -27.01 -33.92
C ARG A 549 20.72 -26.41 -32.84
N LYS A 550 21.96 -26.91 -32.81
CA LYS A 550 23.12 -26.34 -32.14
C LYS A 550 23.27 -24.88 -32.60
N ILE A 551 23.39 -23.95 -31.66
CA ILE A 551 24.08 -22.69 -31.89
C ILE A 551 25.46 -22.86 -31.24
N VAL A 552 26.47 -22.82 -32.09
CA VAL A 552 27.90 -22.80 -31.73
C VAL A 552 28.26 -21.34 -31.44
N CYS A 553 28.93 -21.14 -30.29
CA CYS A 553 29.66 -19.96 -29.78
C CYS A 553 29.22 -18.56 -30.20
#